data_AF-A0A2V4E6L1-F1
#
_entry.id   AF-A0A2V4E6L1-F1
#
_cell.length_a   1.000
_cell.length_b   1.000
_cell.length_c   1.000
_cell.angle_alpha   90.00
_cell.angle_beta   90.00
_cell.angle_gamma   90.00
#
_symmetry.space_group_name_H-M   'P 1'
#
loop_
_entity.id
_entity.type
_entity.pdbx_description
1 polymer ?
#
loop_
_entity_poly.entity_id
_entity_poly.type
_entity_poly.pdbx_seq_one_letter_code
_entity_poly.pdbx_strand_id
1 'polypeptide(L)'
;MQTLPNVSSYPESTAVGSGTISVFVTNLGKYNEGELVGEWLALPTTSEQVKQCFQRIGIDGINYDEYFLTDYESTVYGVSNYISEHSNLDELNYLACKLDELSHDEMEIYEAVIDVGDYVNSITDLINLSDNLDCFQSLSNISDEYDLGFYWIAESGCYSLKELGNLSNYFDYERYGHDITLEQNGTFYSGNYIYYTGETFSSDYDGESIPEEYCVLTEPNDFDD
;
A
#
# COMPACT_ATOMS: atom_id res chain seq x y z
N MET A 1 -7.78 -26.12 17.50
CA MET A 1 -6.97 -26.01 16.28
C MET A 1 -7.60 -26.89 15.22
N GLN A 2 -8.58 -26.36 14.49
CA GLN A 2 -9.02 -27.00 13.25
C GLN A 2 -8.01 -26.60 12.18
N THR A 3 -7.42 -27.61 11.55
CA THR A 3 -6.53 -27.46 10.41
C THR A 3 -7.32 -26.93 9.22
N LEU A 4 -6.82 -25.86 8.60
CA LEU A 4 -7.32 -25.32 7.33
C LEU A 4 -7.53 -26.48 6.33
N PRO A 5 -8.73 -26.64 5.74
CA PRO A 5 -8.92 -27.61 4.68
C PRO A 5 -8.10 -27.23 3.45
N ASN A 6 -7.61 -28.27 2.79
CA ASN A 6 -6.66 -28.21 1.69
C ASN A 6 -7.15 -27.34 0.53
N VAL A 7 -6.31 -26.38 0.12
CA VAL A 7 -6.53 -25.39 -0.95
C VAL A 7 -6.62 -26.11 -2.30
N SER A 8 -7.82 -26.48 -2.75
CA SER A 8 -7.97 -27.10 -4.09
C SER A 8 -9.32 -26.90 -4.78
N SER A 9 -10.23 -26.08 -4.27
CA SER A 9 -11.47 -25.78 -5.01
C SER A 9 -12.08 -24.46 -4.58
N TYR A 10 -11.39 -23.36 -4.88
CA TYR A 10 -12.08 -22.09 -5.05
C TYR A 10 -12.95 -22.17 -6.31
N PRO A 11 -14.23 -21.78 -6.28
CA PRO A 11 -15.01 -21.64 -7.50
C PRO A 11 -14.31 -20.63 -8.44
N GLU A 12 -14.19 -21.00 -9.72
CA GLU A 12 -13.57 -20.17 -10.74
C GLU A 12 -14.28 -18.81 -10.85
N SER A 13 -13.47 -17.78 -10.62
CA SER A 13 -13.62 -16.34 -10.91
C SER A 13 -14.85 -15.93 -11.73
N THR A 14 -15.74 -15.16 -11.08
CA THR A 14 -16.59 -14.19 -11.76
C THR A 14 -16.01 -12.79 -11.55
N ALA A 15 -15.24 -12.34 -12.55
CA ALA A 15 -14.76 -10.97 -12.77
C ALA A 15 -14.11 -10.28 -11.55
N VAL A 16 -12.78 -10.38 -11.46
CA VAL A 16 -11.96 -9.41 -10.71
C VAL A 16 -12.27 -8.04 -11.29
N GLY A 17 -13.04 -7.24 -10.56
CA GLY A 17 -13.12 -5.81 -10.81
C GLY A 17 -11.71 -5.23 -10.69
N SER A 18 -11.33 -4.34 -11.60
CA SER A 18 -10.01 -3.68 -11.64
C SER A 18 -9.85 -2.69 -10.48
N GLY A 19 -9.96 -3.15 -9.23
CA GLY A 19 -9.69 -2.36 -8.02
C GLY A 19 -8.23 -2.48 -7.61
N THR A 20 -7.71 -1.42 -6.99
CA THR A 20 -6.33 -1.34 -6.49
C THR A 20 -6.09 -2.31 -5.33
N ILE A 21 -7.12 -2.60 -4.55
CA ILE A 21 -7.15 -3.67 -3.56
C ILE A 21 -8.36 -4.56 -3.86
N SER A 22 -8.22 -5.86 -3.83
CA SER A 22 -9.34 -6.80 -3.91
C SER A 22 -9.32 -7.74 -2.71
N VAL A 23 -10.48 -7.96 -2.10
CA VAL A 23 -10.62 -8.81 -0.91
C VAL A 23 -11.73 -9.83 -1.11
N PHE A 24 -11.52 -11.05 -0.62
CA PHE A 24 -12.53 -12.11 -0.65
C PHE A 24 -13.32 -12.12 0.66
N VAL A 25 -14.52 -11.58 0.61
CA VAL A 25 -15.43 -11.45 1.76
C VAL A 25 -16.17 -12.76 1.97
N THR A 26 -16.04 -13.35 3.16
CA THR A 26 -16.65 -14.65 3.51
C THR A 26 -17.66 -14.50 4.63
N ASN A 27 -18.82 -15.16 4.49
CA ASN A 27 -19.84 -15.22 5.54
C ASN A 27 -19.38 -16.14 6.69
N LEU A 28 -19.17 -15.56 7.88
CA LEU A 28 -18.61 -16.27 9.02
C LEU A 28 -19.58 -17.33 9.58
N GLY A 29 -20.88 -17.02 9.62
CA GLY A 29 -21.88 -17.95 10.17
C GLY A 29 -22.01 -19.21 9.32
N LYS A 30 -22.11 -19.07 7.99
CA LYS A 30 -22.12 -20.22 7.07
C LYS A 30 -20.82 -21.01 7.12
N TYR A 31 -19.68 -20.32 7.25
CA TYR A 31 -18.40 -20.99 7.41
C TYR A 31 -18.37 -21.86 8.68
N ASN A 32 -18.91 -21.37 9.79
CA ASN A 32 -19.04 -22.15 11.03
C ASN A 32 -19.99 -23.36 10.90
N GLU A 33 -20.91 -23.34 9.94
CA GLU A 33 -21.78 -24.46 9.58
C GLU A 33 -21.13 -25.43 8.58
N GLY A 34 -19.91 -25.15 8.14
CA GLY A 34 -19.15 -25.97 7.19
C GLY A 34 -19.36 -25.60 5.72
N GLU A 35 -19.98 -24.45 5.44
CA GLU A 35 -20.21 -23.93 4.09
C GLU A 35 -19.31 -22.72 3.80
N LEU A 36 -18.38 -22.84 2.84
CA LEU A 36 -17.58 -21.70 2.39
C LEU A 36 -18.37 -20.88 1.37
N VAL A 37 -19.01 -19.81 1.83
CA VAL A 37 -19.75 -18.86 0.99
C VAL A 37 -19.12 -17.48 1.09
N GLY A 38 -18.59 -16.99 -0.03
CA GLY A 38 -17.94 -15.68 -0.12
C GLY A 38 -17.86 -15.16 -1.56
N GLU A 39 -17.43 -13.92 -1.71
CA GLU A 39 -17.34 -13.21 -2.99
C GLU A 39 -16.16 -12.22 -2.99
N TRP A 40 -15.53 -12.06 -4.15
CA TRP A 40 -14.51 -11.02 -4.37
C TRP A 40 -15.15 -9.64 -4.43
N LEU A 41 -14.58 -8.70 -3.68
CA LEU A 41 -14.94 -7.30 -3.66
C LEU A 41 -13.71 -6.45 -4.02
N ALA A 42 -13.81 -5.69 -5.09
CA ALA A 42 -12.80 -4.74 -5.52
C ALA A 42 -12.98 -3.40 -4.79
N LEU A 43 -11.86 -2.79 -4.37
CA LEU A 43 -11.77 -1.50 -3.71
C LEU A 43 -10.97 -0.52 -4.61
N PRO A 44 -11.31 0.77 -4.62
CA PRO A 44 -12.36 1.39 -3.84
C PRO A 44 -13.78 0.98 -4.30
N THR A 45 -14.72 1.01 -3.37
CA THR A 45 -16.11 0.56 -3.54
C THR A 45 -17.09 1.54 -2.90
N THR A 46 -18.38 1.25 -3.02
CA THR A 46 -19.47 2.01 -2.42
C THR A 46 -20.27 1.15 -1.46
N SER A 47 -20.97 1.78 -0.52
CA SER A 47 -21.82 1.04 0.45
C SER A 47 -22.91 0.22 -0.23
N GLU A 48 -23.44 0.69 -1.37
CA GLU A 48 -24.40 -0.06 -2.19
C GLU A 48 -23.79 -1.35 -2.76
N GLN A 49 -22.54 -1.30 -3.25
CA GLN A 49 -21.83 -2.48 -3.75
C GLN A 49 -21.50 -3.47 -2.63
N VAL A 50 -21.13 -2.97 -1.44
CA VAL A 50 -20.93 -3.80 -0.25
C VAL A 50 -22.25 -4.47 0.17
N LYS A 51 -23.35 -3.72 0.24
CA LYS A 51 -24.69 -4.26 0.54
C LYS A 51 -25.09 -5.37 -0.44
N GLN A 52 -24.86 -5.17 -1.73
CA GLN A 52 -25.13 -6.19 -2.73
C GLN A 52 -24.22 -7.42 -2.60
N CYS A 53 -22.93 -7.23 -2.27
CA CYS A 53 -22.01 -8.34 -1.98
C CYS A 53 -22.51 -9.16 -0.79
N PHE A 54 -22.85 -8.50 0.33
CA PHE A 54 -23.39 -9.13 1.54
C PHE A 54 -24.66 -9.92 1.25
N GLN A 55 -25.61 -9.35 0.51
CA GLN A 55 -26.83 -10.05 0.09
C GLN A 55 -26.54 -11.32 -0.71
N ARG A 56 -25.55 -11.30 -1.62
CA ARG A 56 -25.18 -12.46 -2.45
C ARG A 56 -24.54 -13.58 -1.63
N ILE A 57 -23.72 -13.24 -0.64
CA ILE A 57 -23.12 -14.24 0.27
C ILE A 57 -24.06 -14.63 1.43
N GLY A 58 -25.22 -13.96 1.54
CA GLY A 58 -26.28 -14.25 2.50
C GLY A 58 -26.02 -13.71 3.90
N ILE A 59 -25.33 -12.56 4.00
CA ILE A 59 -25.31 -11.70 5.18
C ILE A 59 -26.52 -10.76 5.07
N ASP A 60 -27.47 -10.92 5.99
CA ASP A 60 -28.78 -10.27 5.97
C ASP A 60 -29.08 -9.43 7.22
N GLY A 61 -28.16 -9.40 8.19
CA GLY A 61 -28.33 -8.72 9.47
C GLY A 61 -29.36 -9.37 10.41
N ILE A 62 -29.95 -10.51 10.02
CA ILE A 62 -31.00 -11.21 10.79
C ILE A 62 -30.50 -12.59 11.23
N ASN A 63 -30.09 -13.40 10.27
CA ASN A 63 -29.57 -14.75 10.49
C ASN A 63 -28.04 -14.74 10.48
N TYR A 64 -27.45 -13.87 9.66
CA TYR A 64 -26.00 -13.74 9.49
C TYR A 64 -25.62 -12.27 9.40
N ASP A 65 -24.71 -11.84 10.27
CA ASP A 65 -24.27 -10.44 10.38
C ASP A 65 -22.74 -10.28 10.30
N GLU A 66 -21.99 -11.38 10.51
CA GLU A 66 -20.52 -11.33 10.58
C GLU A 66 -19.86 -11.84 9.30
N TYR A 67 -18.81 -11.13 8.86
CA TYR A 67 -17.92 -11.52 7.78
C TYR A 67 -16.45 -11.51 8.22
N PHE A 68 -15.60 -12.11 7.40
CA PHE A 68 -14.14 -11.99 7.50
C PHE A 68 -13.50 -12.12 6.12
N LEU A 69 -12.24 -11.72 6.01
CA LEU A 69 -11.49 -11.82 4.75
C LEU A 69 -10.72 -13.15 4.72
N THR A 70 -10.91 -13.97 3.68
CA THR A 70 -10.16 -15.24 3.53
C THR A 70 -9.05 -15.19 2.49
N ASP A 71 -9.10 -14.21 1.60
CA ASP A 71 -8.09 -13.97 0.57
C ASP A 71 -8.06 -12.48 0.21
N TYR A 72 -6.93 -12.00 -0.31
CA TYR A 72 -6.73 -10.60 -0.64
C TYR A 72 -5.54 -10.40 -1.59
N GLU A 73 -5.68 -9.43 -2.48
CA GLU A 73 -4.65 -9.03 -3.44
C GLU A 73 -4.63 -7.52 -3.61
N SER A 74 -3.48 -6.97 -4.00
CA SER A 74 -3.35 -5.57 -4.38
C SER A 74 -2.47 -5.46 -5.62
N THR A 75 -2.78 -4.49 -6.47
CA THR A 75 -1.95 -4.13 -7.62
C THR A 75 -0.71 -3.32 -7.22
N VAL A 76 -0.74 -2.70 -6.04
CA VAL A 76 0.38 -1.92 -5.49
C VAL A 76 1.30 -2.85 -4.70
N TYR A 77 2.59 -2.79 -5.02
CA TYR A 77 3.57 -3.68 -4.42
C TYR A 77 3.62 -3.52 -2.89
N GLY A 78 3.68 -4.64 -2.18
CA GLY A 78 3.83 -4.70 -0.72
C GLY A 78 2.57 -4.42 0.11
N VAL A 79 1.52 -3.78 -0.44
CA VAL A 79 0.29 -3.44 0.31
C VAL A 79 -0.41 -4.67 0.89
N SER A 80 -0.49 -5.76 0.13
CA SER A 80 -1.15 -7.00 0.56
C SER A 80 -0.50 -7.65 1.79
N ASN A 81 0.76 -7.34 2.11
CA ASN A 81 1.45 -7.86 3.29
C ASN A 81 0.87 -7.30 4.61
N TYR A 82 0.11 -6.21 4.55
CA TYR A 82 -0.49 -5.54 5.71
C TYR A 82 -1.99 -5.83 5.87
N ILE A 83 -2.57 -6.57 4.92
CA ILE A 83 -3.97 -7.00 4.97
C ILE A 83 -4.04 -8.33 5.74
N SER A 84 -5.09 -8.49 6.53
CA SER A 84 -5.35 -9.68 7.35
C SER A 84 -6.84 -10.05 7.33
N GLU A 85 -7.15 -11.23 7.88
CA GLU A 85 -8.53 -11.73 8.01
C GLU A 85 -9.48 -10.81 8.81
N HIS A 86 -8.90 -9.92 9.63
CA HIS A 86 -9.62 -8.99 10.49
C HIS A 86 -9.45 -7.52 10.09
N SER A 87 -8.84 -7.24 8.93
CA SER A 87 -8.68 -5.87 8.45
C SER A 87 -10.04 -5.22 8.24
N ASN A 88 -10.14 -3.94 8.65
CA ASN A 88 -11.37 -3.17 8.54
C ASN A 88 -11.63 -2.80 7.07
N LEU A 89 -12.83 -3.12 6.56
CA LEU A 89 -13.18 -2.88 5.15
C LEU A 89 -13.26 -1.39 4.80
N ASP A 90 -13.72 -0.54 5.72
CA ASP A 90 -13.75 0.92 5.53
C ASP A 90 -12.33 1.49 5.46
N GLU A 91 -11.42 0.99 6.31
CA GLU A 91 -10.03 1.43 6.31
C GLU A 91 -9.31 0.99 5.01
N LEU A 92 -9.55 -0.25 4.57
CA LEU A 92 -9.04 -0.73 3.28
C LEU A 92 -9.62 0.06 2.11
N ASN A 93 -10.90 0.44 2.18
CA ASN A 93 -11.54 1.27 1.17
C ASN A 93 -10.93 2.68 1.14
N TYR A 94 -10.66 3.26 2.31
CA TYR A 94 -9.98 4.53 2.43
C TYR A 94 -8.56 4.49 1.82
N LEU A 95 -7.78 3.47 2.17
CA LEU A 95 -6.47 3.24 1.56
C LEU A 95 -6.58 3.11 0.03
N ALA A 96 -7.52 2.31 -0.48
CA ALA A 96 -7.70 2.14 -1.91
C ALA A 96 -8.04 3.46 -2.63
N CYS A 97 -8.90 4.30 -2.04
CA CYS A 97 -9.18 5.64 -2.57
C CYS A 97 -7.92 6.51 -2.62
N LYS A 98 -7.10 6.52 -1.57
CA LYS A 98 -5.85 7.28 -1.53
C LYS A 98 -4.87 6.82 -2.61
N LEU A 99 -4.72 5.50 -2.79
CA LEU A 99 -3.83 4.94 -3.80
C LEU A 99 -4.28 5.27 -5.23
N ASP A 100 -5.60 5.32 -5.48
CA ASP A 100 -6.17 5.70 -6.78
C ASP A 100 -5.92 7.18 -7.14
N GLU A 101 -5.66 8.04 -6.15
CA GLU A 101 -5.37 9.46 -6.35
C GLU A 101 -3.89 9.73 -6.66
N LEU A 102 -2.99 8.79 -6.35
CA LEU A 102 -1.55 8.95 -6.56
C LEU A 102 -1.21 9.01 -8.06
N SER A 103 -0.35 9.96 -8.42
CA SER A 103 0.29 9.97 -9.73
C SER A 103 1.31 8.83 -9.88
N HIS A 104 1.79 8.62 -11.10
CA HIS A 104 2.79 7.58 -11.36
C HIS A 104 4.08 7.80 -10.54
N ASP A 105 4.58 9.04 -10.50
CA ASP A 105 5.81 9.39 -9.79
C ASP A 105 5.63 9.23 -8.26
N GLU A 106 4.45 9.60 -7.74
CA GLU A 106 4.09 9.39 -6.33
C GLU A 106 3.98 7.91 -5.99
N MET A 107 3.42 7.09 -6.88
CA MET A 107 3.34 5.64 -6.69
C MET A 107 4.73 4.99 -6.65
N GLU A 108 5.68 5.43 -7.47
CA GLU A 108 7.06 4.93 -7.40
C GLU A 108 7.72 5.24 -6.05
N ILE A 109 7.48 6.45 -5.50
CA ILE A 109 7.95 6.80 -4.16
C ILE A 109 7.28 5.92 -3.11
N TYR A 110 5.96 5.76 -3.20
CA TYR A 110 5.16 4.97 -2.27
C TYR A 110 5.65 3.52 -2.18
N GLU A 111 5.81 2.84 -3.32
CA GLU A 111 6.29 1.45 -3.35
C GLU A 111 7.75 1.31 -2.88
N ALA A 112 8.62 2.27 -3.22
CA ALA A 112 10.01 2.25 -2.77
C ALA A 112 10.12 2.37 -1.24
N VAL A 113 9.30 3.23 -0.62
CA VAL A 113 9.29 3.41 0.84
C VAL A 113 8.75 2.16 1.55
N ILE A 114 7.77 1.47 0.94
CA ILE A 114 7.30 0.17 1.44
C ILE A 114 8.41 -0.90 1.35
N ASP A 115 9.16 -0.96 0.25
CA ASP A 115 10.22 -1.95 0.06
C ASP A 115 11.35 -1.80 1.10
N VAL A 116 11.66 -0.57 1.52
CA VAL A 116 12.59 -0.29 2.62
C VAL A 116 12.06 -0.82 3.95
N GLY A 117 10.74 -0.69 4.18
CA GLY A 117 10.05 -1.26 5.34
C GLY A 117 10.22 -0.50 6.67
N ASP A 118 11.00 0.59 6.70
CA ASP A 118 11.26 1.35 7.94
C ASP A 118 10.06 2.20 8.40
N TYR A 119 9.17 2.58 7.47
CA TYR A 119 8.09 3.54 7.72
C TYR A 119 6.72 2.91 7.88
N VAL A 120 6.56 1.61 7.54
CA VAL A 120 5.23 1.00 7.37
C VAL A 120 5.12 -0.30 8.16
N ASN A 121 4.23 -0.32 9.15
CA ASN A 121 3.93 -1.50 9.97
C ASN A 121 2.43 -1.85 10.00
N SER A 122 1.57 -1.03 9.40
CA SER A 122 0.12 -1.17 9.47
C SER A 122 -0.59 -0.50 8.28
N ILE A 123 -1.89 -0.76 8.10
CA ILE A 123 -2.73 -0.06 7.12
C ILE A 123 -2.80 1.44 7.43
N THR A 124 -2.83 1.80 8.72
CA THR A 124 -2.76 3.18 9.17
C THR A 124 -1.48 3.88 8.70
N ASP A 125 -0.32 3.20 8.77
CA ASP A 125 0.94 3.75 8.27
C ASP A 125 0.94 3.87 6.74
N LEU A 126 0.33 2.91 6.03
CA LEU A 126 0.15 2.98 4.57
C LEU A 126 -0.67 4.20 4.14
N ILE A 127 -1.73 4.53 4.89
CA ILE A 127 -2.56 5.72 4.65
C ILE A 127 -1.76 6.98 4.94
N ASN A 128 -1.11 7.07 6.11
CA ASN A 128 -0.30 8.24 6.45
C ASN A 128 0.84 8.45 5.45
N LEU A 129 1.47 7.37 4.94
CA LEU A 129 2.50 7.48 3.91
C LEU A 129 1.97 8.15 2.63
N SER A 130 0.73 7.83 2.21
CA SER A 130 0.13 8.43 1.02
C SER A 130 -0.04 9.95 1.13
N ASP A 131 -0.20 10.46 2.36
CA ASP A 131 -0.34 11.88 2.67
C ASP A 131 1.00 12.60 2.89
N ASN A 132 2.12 11.87 2.92
CA ASN A 132 3.46 12.39 3.26
C ASN A 132 4.52 12.11 2.18
N LEU A 133 4.10 11.86 0.94
CA LEU A 133 5.03 11.59 -0.15
C LEU A 133 5.95 12.78 -0.48
N ASP A 134 5.53 13.99 -0.13
CA ASP A 134 6.34 15.21 -0.24
C ASP A 134 7.55 15.23 0.72
N CYS A 135 7.53 14.42 1.78
CA CYS A 135 8.69 14.21 2.66
C CYS A 135 9.83 13.42 2.01
N PHE A 136 9.63 12.92 0.79
CA PHE A 136 10.61 12.12 0.05
C PHE A 136 11.01 12.82 -1.25
N GLN A 137 12.25 12.58 -1.66
CA GLN A 137 12.75 13.07 -2.93
C GLN A 137 13.20 11.90 -3.79
N SER A 138 12.77 11.90 -5.05
CA SER A 138 13.21 10.96 -6.09
C SER A 138 14.20 11.64 -7.02
N LEU A 139 15.38 11.05 -7.17
CA LEU A 139 16.40 11.44 -8.14
C LEU A 139 16.39 10.46 -9.32
N SER A 140 15.96 10.94 -10.47
CA SER A 140 15.83 10.10 -11.67
C SER A 140 17.17 9.74 -12.32
N ASN A 141 17.21 8.57 -12.95
CA ASN A 141 18.40 8.01 -13.62
C ASN A 141 19.58 7.76 -12.67
N ILE A 142 19.28 7.34 -11.44
CA ILE A 142 20.27 6.94 -10.46
C ILE A 142 19.93 5.51 -10.05
N SER A 143 20.70 4.54 -10.55
CA SER A 143 20.38 3.12 -10.38
C SER A 143 21.32 2.39 -9.41
N ASP A 144 22.45 3.00 -9.07
CA ASP A 144 23.44 2.43 -8.17
C ASP A 144 24.25 3.52 -7.43
N GLU A 145 25.11 3.09 -6.52
CA GLU A 145 25.94 3.99 -5.71
C GLU A 145 26.92 4.80 -6.56
N TYR A 146 27.37 4.27 -7.70
CA TYR A 146 28.24 5.04 -8.59
C TYR A 146 27.48 6.22 -9.20
N ASP A 147 26.29 5.99 -9.74
CA ASP A 147 25.42 7.03 -10.29
C ASP A 147 25.13 8.11 -9.23
N LEU A 148 24.82 7.69 -8.00
CA LEU A 148 24.51 8.59 -6.90
C LEU A 148 25.72 9.46 -6.52
N GLY A 149 26.89 8.83 -6.35
CA GLY A 149 28.11 9.55 -6.05
C GLY A 149 28.49 10.52 -7.18
N PHE A 150 28.30 10.10 -8.43
CA PHE A 150 28.53 10.95 -9.59
C PHE A 150 27.57 12.13 -9.61
N TYR A 151 26.26 11.92 -9.42
CA TYR A 151 25.27 12.98 -9.32
C TYR A 151 25.70 14.03 -8.29
N TRP A 152 26.03 13.62 -7.07
CA TRP A 152 26.37 14.57 -6.01
C TRP A 152 27.64 15.36 -6.28
N ILE A 153 28.66 14.76 -6.88
CA ILE A 153 29.95 15.44 -7.12
C ILE A 153 29.95 16.24 -8.43
N ALA A 154 29.28 15.74 -9.47
CA ALA A 154 29.38 16.27 -10.83
C ALA A 154 28.16 17.08 -11.27
N GLU A 155 26.96 16.75 -10.80
CA GLU A 155 25.70 17.25 -11.36
C GLU A 155 24.88 18.12 -10.41
N SER A 156 24.92 17.84 -9.09
CA SER A 156 24.16 18.56 -8.06
C SER A 156 24.51 20.05 -7.97
N GLY A 157 25.70 20.43 -8.45
CA GLY A 157 26.26 21.77 -8.30
C GLY A 157 26.82 22.07 -6.90
N CYS A 158 26.80 21.11 -5.96
CA CYS A 158 27.39 21.26 -4.64
C CYS A 158 28.93 21.34 -4.67
N TYR A 159 29.55 20.72 -5.69
CA TYR A 159 31.00 20.69 -5.86
C TYR A 159 31.43 21.22 -7.23
N SER A 160 32.62 21.78 -7.30
CA SER A 160 33.23 22.26 -8.54
C SER A 160 34.25 21.26 -9.05
N LEU A 161 33.87 20.42 -10.03
CA LEU A 161 34.80 19.53 -10.73
C LEU A 161 35.98 20.27 -11.35
N LYS A 162 35.77 21.53 -11.75
CA LYS A 162 36.83 22.39 -12.30
C LYS A 162 37.91 22.69 -11.27
N GLU A 163 37.54 22.85 -10.01
CA GLU A 163 38.49 23.06 -8.91
C GLU A 163 39.24 21.78 -8.54
N LEU A 164 38.56 20.63 -8.64
CA LEU A 164 39.20 19.31 -8.48
C LEU A 164 40.22 19.01 -9.60
N GLY A 165 40.01 19.53 -10.80
CA GLY A 165 40.92 19.34 -11.94
C GLY A 165 41.16 17.85 -12.19
N ASN A 166 42.43 17.44 -12.35
CA ASN A 166 42.76 16.03 -12.61
C ASN A 166 42.44 15.08 -11.44
N LEU A 167 42.17 15.59 -10.22
CA LEU A 167 41.81 14.74 -9.08
C LEU A 167 40.42 14.11 -9.25
N SER A 168 39.54 14.69 -10.05
CA SER A 168 38.21 14.11 -10.31
C SER A 168 38.28 12.73 -10.97
N ASN A 169 39.35 12.43 -11.71
CA ASN A 169 39.59 11.12 -12.31
C ASN A 169 39.99 10.02 -11.31
N TYR A 170 40.33 10.42 -10.08
CA TYR A 170 40.72 9.50 -9.00
C TYR A 170 39.69 9.49 -7.87
N PHE A 171 38.58 10.24 -8.01
CA PHE A 171 37.51 10.23 -7.04
C PHE A 171 36.75 8.90 -7.11
N ASP A 172 36.49 8.32 -5.95
CA ASP A 172 35.77 7.05 -5.81
C ASP A 172 34.28 7.35 -5.64
N TYR A 173 33.57 7.49 -6.76
CA TYR A 173 32.15 7.85 -6.77
C TYR A 173 31.29 6.77 -6.14
N GLU A 174 31.58 5.49 -6.41
CA GLU A 174 30.84 4.35 -5.86
C GLU A 174 30.91 4.36 -4.33
N ARG A 175 32.11 4.51 -3.75
CA ARG A 175 32.23 4.54 -2.29
C ARG A 175 31.58 5.77 -1.67
N TYR A 176 31.64 6.91 -2.34
CA TYR A 176 30.98 8.12 -1.85
C TYR A 176 29.45 7.99 -1.91
N GLY A 177 28.89 7.46 -3.00
CA GLY A 177 27.46 7.21 -3.11
C GLY A 177 26.98 6.20 -2.06
N HIS A 178 27.76 5.15 -1.78
CA HIS A 178 27.46 4.22 -0.70
C HIS A 178 27.35 4.91 0.67
N ASP A 179 28.30 5.81 0.99
CA ASP A 179 28.25 6.59 2.22
C ASP A 179 26.97 7.46 2.26
N ILE A 180 26.58 8.07 1.14
CA ILE A 180 25.35 8.87 1.02
C ILE A 180 24.09 8.03 1.24
N THR A 181 24.01 6.84 0.63
CA THR A 181 22.89 5.92 0.80
C THR A 181 22.64 5.59 2.28
N LEU A 182 23.72 5.33 3.02
CA LEU A 182 23.67 5.08 4.46
C LEU A 182 23.28 6.33 5.27
N GLU A 183 23.80 7.50 4.93
CA GLU A 183 23.52 8.75 5.63
C GLU A 183 22.07 9.22 5.45
N GLN A 184 21.52 9.05 4.25
CA GLN A 184 20.17 9.49 3.90
C GLN A 184 19.09 8.44 4.16
N ASN A 185 19.49 7.21 4.51
CA ASN A 185 18.61 6.05 4.56
C ASN A 185 17.81 5.90 3.25
N GLY A 186 18.48 6.10 2.11
CA GLY A 186 17.88 6.07 0.79
C GLY A 186 17.88 4.68 0.17
N THR A 187 17.10 4.51 -0.89
CA THR A 187 16.98 3.26 -1.65
C THR A 187 16.99 3.49 -3.15
N PHE A 188 17.45 2.48 -3.90
CA PHE A 188 17.36 2.46 -5.36
C PHE A 188 16.11 1.70 -5.78
N TYR A 189 15.21 2.35 -6.53
CA TYR A 189 13.96 1.76 -6.97
C TYR A 189 13.60 2.24 -8.38
N SER A 190 13.28 1.30 -9.29
CA SER A 190 12.87 1.59 -10.67
C SER A 190 13.85 2.47 -11.49
N GLY A 191 15.14 2.47 -11.14
CA GLY A 191 16.15 3.34 -11.79
C GLY A 191 16.18 4.78 -11.26
N ASN A 192 15.53 5.01 -10.12
CA ASN A 192 15.60 6.23 -9.33
C ASN A 192 16.28 5.96 -7.99
N TYR A 193 16.79 7.01 -7.36
CA TYR A 193 17.22 6.98 -5.97
C TYR A 193 16.27 7.82 -5.12
N ILE A 194 15.64 7.19 -4.14
CA ILE A 194 14.61 7.79 -3.29
C ILE A 194 15.14 7.89 -1.86
N TYR A 195 15.00 9.06 -1.26
CA TYR A 195 15.43 9.29 0.12
C TYR A 195 14.51 10.26 0.86
N TYR A 196 14.48 10.12 2.18
CA TYR A 196 13.74 11.00 3.06
C TYR A 196 14.46 12.34 3.23
N THR A 197 13.75 13.45 3.04
CA THR A 197 14.34 14.79 3.04
C THR A 197 14.61 15.33 4.45
N GLY A 198 14.08 14.67 5.48
CA GLY A 198 14.08 15.17 6.86
C GLY A 198 12.94 16.13 7.17
N GLU A 199 12.01 16.35 6.24
CA GLU A 199 10.78 17.11 6.49
C GLU A 199 9.85 16.39 7.47
N THR A 200 8.93 17.11 8.10
CA THR A 200 8.14 16.54 9.19
C THR A 200 7.10 15.58 8.63
N PHE A 201 7.25 14.29 8.92
CA PHE A 201 6.24 13.28 8.63
C PHE A 201 5.07 13.42 9.62
N SER A 202 3.87 13.66 9.10
CA SER A 202 2.64 13.76 9.87
C SER A 202 1.97 12.40 10.02
N SER A 203 1.41 12.13 11.19
CA SER A 203 0.59 10.93 11.46
C SER A 203 -0.81 11.37 11.87
N ASP A 204 -1.48 12.08 10.97
CA ASP A 204 -2.78 12.69 11.24
C ASP A 204 -3.91 11.66 11.29
N TYR A 205 -3.80 10.57 10.53
CA TYR A 205 -4.75 9.46 10.60
C TYR A 205 -4.34 8.49 11.71
N ASP A 206 -5.27 8.22 12.64
CA ASP A 206 -5.08 7.47 13.89
C ASP A 206 -5.46 5.98 13.79
N GLY A 207 -6.01 5.54 12.64
CA GLY A 207 -6.52 4.18 12.45
C GLY A 207 -7.98 3.98 12.89
N GLU A 208 -8.64 5.01 13.42
CA GLU A 208 -10.01 4.94 13.92
C GLU A 208 -10.95 5.94 13.22
N SER A 209 -10.45 7.16 12.96
CA SER A 209 -11.24 8.29 12.47
C SER A 209 -11.31 8.34 10.94
N ILE A 210 -11.96 7.35 10.33
CA ILE A 210 -12.12 7.28 8.87
C ILE A 210 -13.14 8.34 8.40
N PRO A 211 -12.83 9.17 7.38
CA PRO A 211 -13.79 10.14 6.84
C PRO A 211 -15.04 9.45 6.27
N GLU A 212 -16.22 10.02 6.53
CA GLU A 212 -17.53 9.41 6.21
C GLU A 212 -17.68 9.02 4.73
N GLU A 213 -17.07 9.78 3.82
CA GLU A 213 -17.10 9.50 2.38
C GLU A 213 -16.39 8.19 1.98
N TYR A 214 -15.53 7.64 2.84
CA TYR A 214 -14.81 6.39 2.61
C TYR A 214 -15.41 5.21 3.38
N CYS A 215 -16.34 5.45 4.29
CA CYS A 215 -17.05 4.41 5.04
C CYS A 215 -18.09 3.72 4.13
N VAL A 216 -17.90 2.42 3.91
CA VAL A 216 -18.73 1.59 3.03
C VAL A 216 -19.58 0.57 3.81
N LEU A 217 -19.26 0.32 5.08
CA LEU A 217 -20.12 -0.42 5.99
C LEU A 217 -21.22 0.51 6.52
N THR A 218 -22.45 0.34 6.02
CA THR A 218 -23.64 0.97 6.63
C THR A 218 -23.98 0.26 7.93
N GLU A 219 -24.41 1.00 8.96
CA GLU A 219 -24.96 0.38 10.17
C GLU A 219 -26.18 -0.50 9.83
N PRO A 220 -26.38 -1.61 10.57
CA PRO A 220 -27.44 -2.58 10.28
C PRO A 220 -28.89 -2.07 10.40
N ASN A 221 -29.11 -0.79 10.68
CA ASN A 221 -30.46 -0.21 10.70
C ASN A 221 -30.92 0.37 9.35
N ASP A 222 -30.07 0.36 8.31
CA ASP A 222 -30.42 0.85 6.96
C ASP A 222 -30.86 -0.27 5.99
N PHE A 223 -31.23 -1.44 6.53
CA PHE A 223 -31.79 -2.56 5.76
C PHE A 223 -33.31 -2.49 5.55
N ASP A 224 -33.98 -1.53 6.18
CA ASP A 224 -35.43 -1.30 6.05
C ASP A 224 -35.72 0.00 5.25
N ASP A 225 -35.76 -0.11 3.92
CA ASP A 225 -36.56 0.78 3.05
C ASP A 225 -37.00 0.04 1.76
#